data_AF-A0A4S2SRS0-F1
#
_entry.id   AF-A0A4S2SRS0-F1
#
_cell.length_a   1.000
_cell.length_b   1.000
_cell.length_c   1.000
_cell.angle_alpha   90.00
_cell.angle_beta   90.00
_cell.angle_gamma   90.00
#
_symmetry.space_group_name_H-M   'P 1'
#
loop_
_entity.id
_entity.type
_entity.pdbx_description
1 polymer ?
#
loop_
_entity_poly.entity_id
_entity_poly.type
_entity_poly.pdbx_seq_one_letter_code
_entity_poly.pdbx_strand_id
1 'polypeptide(L)'
;MGIDITKTTGSSAAITWNPTADDARGYLAQAIESGRLENALSALGTPAVEDLPAAQLRQIAQSTSAIQRDLERRTRAMVVQLKDRDGLSWAEIATILYDDPSKRSSARAAYEAGLRQTGHQPGGPVQADTIHGGIVFDNGVIITGGDTD
;
A
#
# COMPACT_ATOMS: atom_id res chain seq x y z
N MET A 1 -5.16 7.16 -11.66
CA MET A 1 -4.78 5.84 -11.13
C MET A 1 -5.97 5.32 -10.36
N GLY A 2 -6.59 4.26 -10.83
CA GLY A 2 -7.84 3.75 -10.27
C GLY A 2 -8.13 2.34 -10.75
N ILE A 3 -8.75 1.55 -9.88
CA ILE A 3 -9.29 0.24 -10.24
C ILE A 3 -10.77 0.47 -10.53
N ASP A 4 -11.23 0.02 -11.71
CA ASP A 4 -12.62 0.11 -12.07
C ASP A 4 -13.35 -1.17 -11.66
N ILE A 5 -14.38 -1.01 -10.82
CA ILE A 5 -15.29 -2.10 -10.46
C ILE A 5 -16.63 -1.78 -11.08
N THR A 6 -17.00 -2.54 -12.11
CA THR A 6 -18.29 -2.37 -12.80
C THR A 6 -19.23 -3.49 -12.36
N LYS A 7 -20.38 -3.11 -11.78
CA LYS A 7 -21.46 -4.06 -11.54
C LYS A 7 -22.08 -4.45 -12.88
N THR A 8 -21.77 -5.66 -13.33
CA THR A 8 -22.45 -6.32 -14.44
C THR A 8 -23.76 -6.89 -13.89
N THR A 9 -24.86 -6.87 -14.63
CA THR A 9 -26.21 -7.21 -14.13
C THR A 9 -26.29 -8.42 -13.19
N GLY A 10 -27.14 -8.37 -12.14
CA GLY A 10 -27.31 -9.48 -11.18
C GLY A 10 -26.31 -9.45 -10.02
N SER A 11 -25.74 -10.62 -9.68
CA SER A 11 -24.73 -10.87 -8.63
C SER A 11 -23.29 -10.90 -9.16
N SER A 12 -23.03 -10.24 -10.29
CA SER A 12 -21.71 -10.22 -10.94
C SER A 12 -21.08 -8.83 -10.86
N ALA A 13 -19.75 -8.80 -10.82
CA ALA A 13 -18.97 -7.59 -10.96
C ALA A 13 -17.70 -7.92 -11.74
N ALA A 14 -17.27 -6.99 -12.58
CA ALA A 14 -16.00 -7.06 -13.30
C ALA A 14 -15.02 -6.08 -12.67
N ILE A 15 -13.79 -6.54 -12.43
CA ILE A 15 -12.67 -5.71 -12.00
C ILE A 15 -11.78 -5.50 -13.21
N THR A 16 -11.47 -4.25 -13.54
CA THR A 16 -10.58 -3.89 -14.65
C THR A 16 -9.53 -2.90 -14.15
N TRP A 17 -8.28 -3.11 -14.56
CA TRP A 17 -7.17 -2.23 -14.22
C TRP A 17 -6.10 -2.27 -15.31
N ASN A 18 -5.33 -1.19 -15.43
CA ASN A 18 -4.11 -1.19 -16.23
C ASN A 18 -2.94 -1.69 -15.36
N PRO A 19 -2.26 -2.80 -15.73
CA PRO A 19 -1.20 -3.37 -14.89
C PRO A 19 0.01 -2.43 -14.74
N THR A 20 0.28 -1.56 -15.71
CA THR A 20 1.43 -0.64 -15.67
C THR A 20 1.08 0.65 -14.93
N ALA A 21 -0.12 1.19 -15.15
CA ALA A 21 -0.53 2.48 -14.59
C ALA A 21 -1.18 2.37 -13.21
N ASP A 22 -2.02 1.35 -12.99
CA ASP A 22 -2.82 1.20 -11.77
C ASP A 22 -2.20 0.22 -10.76
N ASP A 23 -1.42 -0.75 -11.25
CA ASP A 23 -0.76 -1.77 -10.42
C ASP A 23 0.72 -1.94 -10.75
N ALA A 24 1.47 -0.85 -10.88
CA ALA A 24 2.89 -0.87 -11.23
C ALA A 24 3.77 -1.77 -10.33
N ARG A 25 3.29 -2.11 -9.12
CA ARG A 25 3.97 -2.98 -8.17
C ARG A 25 3.44 -4.42 -8.15
N GLY A 26 2.40 -4.72 -8.93
CA GLY A 26 1.82 -6.06 -9.08
C GLY A 26 1.04 -6.58 -7.87
N TYR A 27 0.66 -5.72 -6.91
CA TYR A 27 -0.01 -6.17 -5.69
C TYR A 27 -1.44 -6.61 -5.95
N LEU A 28 -2.17 -5.92 -6.83
CA LEU A 28 -3.53 -6.28 -7.20
C LEU A 28 -3.54 -7.57 -8.02
N ALA A 29 -2.66 -7.66 -9.04
CA ALA A 29 -2.50 -8.86 -9.85
C ALA A 29 -2.19 -10.07 -8.97
N GLN A 30 -1.22 -9.94 -8.06
CA GLN A 30 -0.88 -11.00 -7.11
C GLN A 30 -2.06 -11.40 -6.22
N ALA A 31 -2.84 -10.44 -5.71
CA ALA A 31 -4.00 -10.73 -4.86
C ALA A 31 -5.11 -11.48 -5.61
N ILE A 32 -5.29 -11.20 -6.90
CA ILE A 32 -6.25 -11.88 -7.77
C ILE A 32 -5.74 -13.28 -8.14
N GLU A 33 -4.52 -13.40 -8.68
CA GLU A 33 -3.94 -14.66 -9.13
C GLU A 33 -3.79 -15.70 -8.01
N SER A 34 -3.52 -15.23 -6.79
CA SER A 34 -3.42 -16.12 -5.61
C SER A 34 -4.75 -16.46 -4.96
N GLY A 35 -5.88 -15.99 -5.51
CA GLY A 35 -7.23 -16.20 -4.96
C GLY A 35 -7.47 -15.49 -3.61
N ARG A 36 -6.55 -14.61 -3.18
CA ARG A 36 -6.71 -13.91 -1.90
C ARG A 36 -7.89 -12.96 -1.92
N LEU A 37 -8.07 -12.24 -3.03
CA LEU A 37 -9.17 -11.28 -3.17
C LEU A 37 -10.52 -12.01 -3.13
N GLU A 38 -10.64 -13.14 -3.84
CA GLU A 38 -11.83 -13.99 -3.82
C GLU A 38 -12.16 -14.48 -2.41
N ASN A 39 -11.15 -14.96 -1.68
CA ASN A 39 -11.32 -15.44 -0.30
C ASN A 39 -11.73 -14.31 0.66
N ALA A 40 -11.17 -13.11 0.52
CA ALA A 40 -11.55 -11.96 1.32
C ALA A 40 -12.99 -11.50 1.01
N LEU A 41 -13.39 -11.48 -0.26
CA LEU A 41 -14.77 -11.19 -0.65
C LEU A 41 -15.74 -12.27 -0.16
N SER A 42 -15.33 -13.54 -0.20
CA SER A 42 -16.10 -14.66 0.34
C SER A 42 -16.28 -14.52 1.85
N ALA A 43 -15.26 -14.08 2.59
CA ALA A 43 -15.36 -13.80 4.01
C ALA A 43 -16.42 -12.74 4.32
N LEU A 44 -16.48 -11.66 3.52
CA LEU A 44 -17.48 -10.60 3.66
C LEU A 44 -18.89 -11.05 3.28
N GLY A 45 -19.00 -11.94 2.29
CA GLY A 45 -20.28 -12.49 1.82
C GLY A 45 -20.82 -13.66 2.67
N THR A 46 -20.03 -14.19 3.60
CA THR A 46 -20.41 -15.34 4.43
C THR A 46 -21.36 -14.87 5.55
N PRO A 47 -22.60 -15.37 5.61
CA PRO A 47 -23.56 -14.95 6.64
C PRO A 47 -23.23 -15.50 8.04
N ALA A 48 -22.61 -16.68 8.12
CA ALA A 48 -22.20 -17.36 9.34
C ALA A 48 -20.85 -18.05 9.11
N VAL A 49 -19.80 -17.56 9.76
CA VAL A 49 -18.42 -18.06 9.60
C VAL A 49 -18.25 -19.43 10.26
N GLU A 50 -19.05 -19.69 11.29
CA GLU A 50 -19.13 -20.94 12.05
C GLU A 50 -19.58 -22.16 11.22
N ASP A 51 -20.31 -21.93 10.12
CA ASP A 51 -20.83 -23.00 9.26
C ASP A 51 -19.81 -23.45 8.19
N LEU A 52 -18.67 -22.77 8.09
CA LEU A 52 -17.66 -23.10 7.10
C LEU A 52 -16.89 -24.37 7.48
N PRO A 53 -16.67 -25.30 6.53
CA PRO A 53 -15.75 -26.41 6.73
C PRO A 53 -14.37 -25.93 7.20
N ALA A 54 -13.78 -26.61 8.17
CA ALA A 54 -12.54 -26.16 8.82
C ALA A 54 -11.38 -25.89 7.85
N ALA A 55 -11.27 -26.66 6.76
CA ALA A 55 -10.26 -26.44 5.73
C ALA A 55 -10.49 -25.11 4.98
N GLN A 56 -11.74 -24.83 4.61
CA GLN A 56 -12.13 -23.59 3.94
C GLN A 56 -11.95 -22.38 4.87
N LEU A 57 -12.34 -22.50 6.14
CA LEU A 57 -12.16 -21.46 7.14
C LEU A 57 -10.68 -21.05 7.29
N ARG A 58 -9.76 -22.04 7.35
CA ARG A 58 -8.31 -21.76 7.45
C ARG A 58 -7.79 -21.04 6.20
N GLN A 59 -8.21 -21.48 5.01
CA GLN A 59 -7.81 -20.85 3.75
C GLN A 59 -8.29 -19.40 3.67
N ILE A 60 -9.57 -19.15 3.98
CA ILE A 60 -10.16 -17.81 4.01
C ILE A 60 -9.44 -16.93 5.02
N ALA A 61 -9.21 -17.42 6.24
CA ALA A 61 -8.52 -16.67 7.29
C ALA A 61 -7.09 -16.29 6.87
N GLN A 62 -6.34 -17.22 6.26
CA GLN A 62 -4.99 -16.96 5.78
C GLN A 62 -4.97 -15.88 4.67
N SER A 63 -5.84 -16.01 3.67
CA SER A 63 -5.94 -15.04 2.58
C SER A 63 -6.39 -13.66 3.05
N THR A 64 -7.39 -13.61 3.92
CA THR A 64 -7.92 -12.35 4.48
C THR A 64 -6.86 -11.67 5.35
N SER A 65 -6.13 -12.42 6.16
CA SER A 65 -5.03 -11.88 6.97
C SER A 65 -3.90 -11.31 6.11
N ALA A 66 -3.58 -11.95 4.99
CA ALA A 66 -2.58 -11.44 4.05
C ALA A 66 -3.00 -10.09 3.44
N ILE A 67 -4.23 -10.00 2.93
CA ILE A 67 -4.79 -8.75 2.38
C ILE A 67 -4.85 -7.66 3.44
N GLN A 68 -5.30 -7.98 4.65
CA GLN A 68 -5.35 -7.01 5.74
C GLN A 68 -3.97 -6.40 6.01
N ARG A 69 -2.91 -7.22 6.06
CA ARG A 69 -1.53 -6.73 6.27
C ARG A 69 -1.05 -5.82 5.15
N ASP A 70 -1.37 -6.18 3.90
CA ASP A 70 -0.99 -5.37 2.74
C ASP A 70 -1.72 -4.02 2.74
N LEU A 71 -3.02 -4.02 3.03
CA LEU A 71 -3.83 -2.82 3.20
C LEU A 71 -3.34 -1.97 4.37
N GLU A 72 -3.08 -2.56 5.54
CA GLU A 72 -2.56 -1.84 6.71
C GLU A 72 -1.22 -1.17 6.41
N ARG A 73 -0.29 -1.87 5.76
CA ARG A 73 1.00 -1.31 5.35
C ARG A 73 0.80 -0.13 4.41
N ARG A 74 -0.15 -0.23 3.48
CA ARG A 74 -0.46 0.88 2.56
C ARG A 74 -1.09 2.06 3.29
N THR A 75 -2.06 1.81 4.17
CA THR A 75 -2.70 2.83 5.00
C THR A 75 -1.67 3.58 5.84
N ARG A 76 -0.73 2.89 6.49
CA ARG A 76 0.35 3.53 7.26
C ARG A 76 1.22 4.44 6.38
N ALA A 77 1.55 4.01 5.17
CA ALA A 77 2.27 4.87 4.22
C ALA A 77 1.44 6.10 3.79
N MET A 78 0.12 5.94 3.60
CA MET A 78 -0.77 7.09 3.32
C MET A 78 -0.83 8.05 4.50
N VAL A 79 -0.87 7.56 5.74
CA VAL A 79 -0.86 8.40 6.95
C VAL A 79 0.40 9.25 7.03
N VAL A 80 1.57 8.69 6.70
CA VAL A 80 2.82 9.46 6.61
C VAL A 80 2.69 10.60 5.59
N GLN A 81 2.17 10.30 4.40
CA GLN A 81 1.97 11.32 3.36
C GLN A 81 0.97 12.41 3.78
N LEU A 82 -0.18 12.01 4.34
CA LEU A 82 -1.19 12.95 4.85
C LEU A 82 -0.61 13.86 5.94
N LYS A 83 0.26 13.31 6.79
CA LYS A 83 0.88 14.08 7.87
C LYS A 83 1.99 15.02 7.38
N ASP A 84 2.91 14.50 6.59
CA ASP A 84 4.16 15.19 6.24
C ASP A 84 4.02 16.08 5.01
N ARG A 85 3.25 15.64 4.01
CA ARG A 85 3.03 16.40 2.76
C ARG A 85 1.83 17.32 2.87
N ASP A 86 0.71 16.80 3.35
CA ASP A 86 -0.57 17.52 3.33
C ASP A 86 -0.83 18.27 4.66
N GLY A 87 -0.01 18.03 5.69
CA GLY A 87 0.01 18.81 6.92
C GLY A 87 -1.14 18.54 7.90
N LEU A 88 -1.92 17.46 7.69
CA LEU A 88 -3.13 17.20 8.48
C LEU A 88 -2.83 17.09 9.99
N SER A 89 -3.80 17.50 10.80
CA SER A 89 -3.77 17.31 12.24
C SER A 89 -4.04 15.86 12.62
N TRP A 90 -3.64 15.45 13.83
CA TRP A 90 -3.91 14.10 14.32
C TRP A 90 -5.41 13.82 14.50
N ALA A 91 -6.22 14.85 14.73
CA ALA A 91 -7.67 14.70 14.81
C ALA A 91 -8.26 14.39 13.43
N GLU A 92 -7.84 15.09 12.38
CA GLU A 92 -8.29 14.84 11.01
C GLU A 92 -7.86 13.45 10.51
N ILE A 93 -6.61 13.05 10.78
CA ILE A 93 -6.14 11.70 10.45
C ILE A 93 -6.94 10.64 11.23
N ALA A 94 -7.25 10.88 12.51
CA ALA A 94 -8.05 9.95 13.30
C ALA A 94 -9.48 9.81 12.78
N THR A 95 -10.11 10.90 12.35
CA THR A 95 -11.41 10.87 11.66
C THR A 95 -11.34 10.05 10.38
N ILE A 96 -10.32 10.24 9.53
CA ILE A 96 -10.18 9.49 8.27
C ILE A 96 -10.04 7.98 8.51
N LEU A 97 -9.24 7.58 9.50
CA LEU A 97 -8.93 6.16 9.73
C LEU A 97 -9.99 5.41 10.55
N TYR A 98 -10.61 6.10 11.51
CA TYR A 98 -11.38 5.45 12.57
C TYR A 98 -12.76 6.07 12.79
N ASP A 99 -13.14 7.06 11.98
CA ASP A 99 -14.37 7.84 12.10
C ASP A 99 -14.53 8.48 13.50
N ASP A 100 -13.39 8.80 14.15
CA ASP A 100 -13.36 9.29 15.52
C ASP A 100 -12.16 10.22 15.77
N PRO A 101 -12.37 11.55 15.91
CA PRO A 101 -11.30 12.52 16.12
C PRO A 101 -10.61 12.41 17.49
N SER A 102 -11.16 11.63 18.43
CA SER A 102 -10.56 11.39 19.74
C SER A 102 -9.44 10.35 19.70
N LYS A 103 -9.39 9.49 18.67
CA LYS A 103 -8.37 8.43 18.47
C LYS A 103 -7.01 8.95 17.96
N ARG A 104 -6.59 10.13 18.42
CA ARG A 104 -5.34 10.81 18.03
C ARG A 104 -4.11 9.95 18.32
N SER A 105 -4.09 9.26 19.46
CA SER A 105 -3.00 8.36 19.84
C SER A 105 -2.86 7.18 18.88
N SER A 106 -3.98 6.62 18.42
CA SER A 106 -3.99 5.54 17.41
C SER A 106 -3.49 6.05 16.06
N ALA A 107 -3.93 7.24 15.64
CA ALA A 107 -3.45 7.88 14.41
C ALA A 107 -1.93 8.13 14.45
N ARG A 108 -1.41 8.60 15.59
CA ARG A 108 0.03 8.77 15.81
C ARG A 108 0.79 7.44 15.77
N ALA A 109 0.26 6.40 16.41
CA ALA A 109 0.88 5.07 16.36
C ALA A 109 0.93 4.50 14.93
N ALA A 110 -0.12 4.74 14.13
CA ALA A 110 -0.14 4.36 12.72
C ALA A 110 0.93 5.10 11.91
N TYR A 111 1.11 6.41 12.17
CA TYR A 111 2.19 7.21 11.58
C TYR A 111 3.58 6.70 11.93
N GLU A 112 3.86 6.47 13.22
CA GLU A 112 5.16 5.97 13.69
C GLU A 112 5.46 4.56 13.15
N ALA A 113 4.43 3.71 13.00
CA ALA A 113 4.57 2.43 12.32
C ALA A 113 4.86 2.59 10.81
N GLY A 114 4.25 3.59 10.16
CA GLY A 114 4.51 3.93 8.76
C GLY A 114 5.94 4.40 8.52
N LEU A 115 6.44 5.32 9.35
CA LEU A 115 7.82 5.79 9.32
C LEU A 115 8.84 4.63 9.42
N ARG A 116 8.62 3.71 10.37
CA ARG A 116 9.45 2.50 10.49
C ARG A 116 9.38 1.60 9.25
N GLN A 117 8.21 1.49 8.61
CA GLN A 117 8.03 0.67 7.41
C GLN A 117 8.65 1.28 6.14
N THR A 118 8.76 2.61 6.06
CA THR A 118 9.34 3.32 4.90
C THR A 118 10.81 3.66 5.08
N GLY A 119 11.42 3.26 6.20
CA GLY A 119 12.82 3.57 6.51
C GLY A 119 13.08 5.04 6.85
N HIS A 120 12.04 5.85 7.01
CA HIS A 120 12.17 7.24 7.48
C HIS A 120 12.24 7.22 9.00
N GLN A 121 13.43 7.43 9.59
CA GLN A 121 13.51 7.70 11.02
C GLN A 121 12.99 9.11 11.31
N PRO A 122 12.05 9.30 12.27
CA PRO A 122 11.70 10.63 12.72
C PRO A 122 12.91 11.24 13.44
N GLY A 123 13.50 12.28 12.88
CA GLY A 123 14.61 13.04 13.47
C GLY A 123 16.02 12.67 13.00
N GLY A 124 16.18 11.87 11.95
CA GLY A 124 17.47 11.76 11.26
C GLY A 124 17.79 13.06 10.50
N PRO A 125 19.05 13.52 10.46
CA PRO A 125 19.39 14.68 9.64
C PRO A 125 18.95 14.42 8.20
N VAL A 126 18.32 15.43 7.58
CA VAL A 126 18.12 15.44 6.13
C VAL A 126 19.54 15.38 5.55
N GLN A 127 19.96 14.19 5.13
CA GLN A 127 21.23 14.01 4.44
C GLN A 127 21.02 14.71 3.11
N ALA A 128 21.42 15.98 3.05
CA ALA A 128 21.64 16.66 1.79
C ALA A 128 22.71 15.85 1.08
N ASP A 129 22.29 14.94 0.20
CA ASP A 129 23.17 14.34 -0.77
C ASP A 129 23.73 15.49 -1.61
N THR A 130 24.90 15.93 -1.18
CA THR A 130 25.79 16.71 -2.01
C THR A 130 26.17 15.75 -3.13
N ILE A 131 25.54 15.93 -4.28
CA ILE A 131 25.89 15.24 -5.52
C ILE A 131 27.33 15.67 -5.85
N HIS A 132 28.29 14.92 -5.35
CA HIS A 132 29.65 14.93 -5.85
C HIS A 132 29.75 13.90 -6.95
N GLY A 133 29.69 14.41 -8.18
CA GLY A 133 30.35 13.86 -9.37
C GLY A 133 29.90 12.47 -9.82
N GLY A 134 29.10 12.42 -10.87
CA GLY A 134 29.04 11.24 -11.74
C GLY A 134 27.63 10.89 -12.18
N ILE A 135 27.27 11.32 -13.39
CA ILE A 135 26.08 10.83 -14.09
C ILE A 135 26.45 9.48 -14.71
N VAL A 136 25.74 8.41 -14.33
CA VAL A 136 25.82 7.10 -15.01
C VAL A 136 24.54 6.93 -15.83
N PHE A 137 24.68 6.80 -17.15
CA PHE A 137 23.60 6.34 -18.02
C PHE A 137 23.90 4.93 -18.54
N ASP A 138 22.85 4.12 -18.50
CA ASP A 138 22.80 2.74 -18.95
C ASP A 138 22.81 2.72 -20.49
N ASN A 139 24.00 2.52 -21.08
CA ASN A 139 24.26 1.93 -22.42
C ASN A 139 25.73 2.14 -22.84
N GLY A 140 26.64 1.33 -22.27
CA GLY A 140 27.78 0.72 -22.95
C GLY A 140 28.78 1.55 -23.79
N VAL A 141 28.87 2.89 -23.69
CA VAL A 141 29.85 3.68 -24.45
C VAL A 141 30.67 4.57 -23.51
N ILE A 142 31.98 4.29 -23.44
CA ILE A 142 32.96 5.15 -22.75
C ILE A 142 33.50 6.14 -23.79
N ILE A 143 33.25 7.43 -23.60
CA ILE A 143 34.00 8.49 -24.28
C ILE A 143 35.01 9.02 -23.27
N THR A 144 36.29 8.67 -23.46
CA THR A 144 37.40 9.29 -22.74
C THR A 144 37.55 10.72 -23.25
N GLY A 145 37.08 11.70 -22.46
CA GLY A 145 37.42 13.10 -22.65
C GLY A 145 38.89 13.32 -22.29
N GLY A 146 39.67 13.78 -23.27
CA GLY A 146 41.09 14.07 -23.12
C GLY A 146 41.34 15.28 -22.23
N ASP A 147 42.43 15.21 -21.49
CA ASP A 147 43.05 16.37 -20.85
C ASP A 147 43.50 17.35 -21.92
N THR A 148 42.99 18.58 -21.84
CA THR A 148 43.64 19.75 -22.43
C THR A 148 44.55 20.36 -21.40
N ASP A 149 45.86 20.19 -21.60
CA ASP A 149 46.88 21.17 -21.26
C ASP A 149 47.59 21.59 -22.56
#